data_AF-A0A967XVV2-F1
#
_entry.id   AF-A0A967XVV2-F1
#
_cell.length_a   1.000
_cell.length_b   1.000
_cell.length_c   1.000
_cell.angle_alpha   90.00
_cell.angle_beta   90.00
_cell.angle_gamma   90.00
#
_symmetry.space_group_name_H-M   'P 1'
#
loop_
_entity.id
_entity.type
_entity.pdbx_description
1 polymer ?
#
loop_
_entity_poly.entity_id
_entity_poly.type
_entity_poly.pdbx_seq_one_letter_code
_entity_poly.pdbx_strand_id
1 'polypeptide(L)' 'KIGANKKELHSNVTDNDSAKMHTSHGTVQGYNAQAIVDSKHQVIVHGQAIGRGPDNANLPPVIDGAKKNLE' A
#
# COMPACT_ATOMS: atom_id res chain seq x y z
N LYS A 1 13.11 -4.93 -2.59
CA LYS A 1 12.82 -3.56 -2.03
C LYS A 1 13.35 -3.51 -0.59
N ILE A 2 13.84 -2.37 -0.08
CA ILE A 2 14.31 -2.27 1.32
C ILE A 2 13.18 -1.73 2.21
N GLY A 3 12.87 -2.44 3.29
CA GLY A 3 11.89 -2.06 4.30
C GLY A 3 12.43 -1.08 5.34
N ALA A 4 11.55 -0.59 6.23
CA ALA A 4 11.88 0.40 7.25
C ALA A 4 13.09 0.04 8.13
N ASN A 5 13.27 -1.25 8.40
CA ASN A 5 14.34 -1.76 9.26
C ASN A 5 15.65 -2.05 8.51
N LYS A 6 15.84 -1.48 7.31
CA LYS A 6 16.96 -1.76 6.39
C LYS A 6 17.11 -3.23 5.99
N LYS A 7 16.07 -4.04 6.25
CA LYS A 7 15.96 -5.42 5.78
C LYS A 7 15.16 -5.46 4.49
N GLU A 8 15.41 -6.48 3.68
CA GLU A 8 14.64 -6.70 2.48
C GLU A 8 13.15 -6.94 2.78
N LEU A 9 12.28 -6.26 2.04
CA LEU A 9 10.90 -6.66 1.86
C LEU A 9 10.91 -7.86 0.91
N HIS A 10 10.68 -9.05 1.46
CA HIS A 10 10.78 -10.29 0.72
C HIS A 10 9.68 -10.40 -0.33
N SER A 11 10.09 -10.39 -1.59
CA SER A 11 9.23 -10.50 -2.76
C SER A 11 8.96 -11.96 -3.15
N ASN A 12 8.07 -12.18 -4.11
CA ASN A 12 7.78 -13.50 -4.68
C ASN A 12 8.38 -13.62 -6.09
N VAL A 13 8.62 -14.85 -6.56
CA VAL A 13 9.20 -15.14 -7.89
C VAL A 13 8.26 -14.76 -9.03
N THR A 14 6.95 -14.97 -8.85
CA THR A 14 5.93 -14.66 -9.88
C THR A 14 5.44 -13.21 -9.81
N ASP A 15 5.76 -12.50 -8.73
CA ASP A 15 5.37 -11.13 -8.49
C ASP A 15 6.37 -10.44 -7.55
N ASN A 16 7.31 -9.72 -8.16
CA ASN A 16 8.38 -9.03 -7.44
C ASN A 16 7.90 -7.78 -6.69
N ASP A 17 6.69 -7.31 -6.98
CA ASP A 17 6.12 -6.12 -6.35
C ASP A 17 5.38 -6.43 -5.06
N SER A 18 4.92 -7.67 -4.89
CA SER A 18 4.34 -8.20 -3.66
C SER A 18 5.36 -8.28 -2.51
N ALA A 19 4.86 -8.31 -1.27
CA ALA A 19 5.70 -8.52 -0.09
C ALA A 19 5.04 -9.42 0.96
N LYS A 20 5.87 -10.11 1.76
CA LYS A 20 5.41 -10.77 2.99
C LYS A 20 5.00 -9.74 4.04
N MET A 21 3.81 -9.93 4.61
CA MET A 21 3.24 -9.09 5.65
C MET A 21 2.80 -9.95 6.83
N HIS A 22 3.14 -9.53 8.04
CA HIS A 22 2.70 -10.20 9.26
C HIS A 22 1.35 -9.62 9.71
N THR A 23 0.40 -10.50 9.93
CA THR A 23 -0.95 -10.20 10.45
C THR A 23 -1.20 -10.99 11.72
N SER A 24 -2.28 -10.71 12.43
CA SER A 24 -2.70 -11.51 13.60
C SER A 24 -3.02 -12.97 13.27
N HIS A 25 -3.31 -13.27 12.00
CA HIS A 25 -3.66 -14.61 11.51
C HIS A 25 -2.51 -15.29 10.75
N GLY A 26 -1.28 -14.81 10.93
CA GLY A 26 -0.10 -15.35 10.25
C GLY A 26 0.44 -14.43 9.17
N THR A 27 1.25 -14.99 8.28
CA THR A 27 1.97 -14.22 7.25
C THR A 27 1.30 -14.37 5.89
N VAL A 28 1.07 -13.26 5.19
CA VAL A 28 0.47 -13.22 3.85
C VAL A 28 1.47 -12.61 2.86
N GLN A 29 1.61 -13.22 1.69
CA GLN A 29 2.29 -12.59 0.54
C GLN A 29 1.24 -11.82 -0.27
N GLY A 30 1.41 -10.52 -0.45
CA GLY A 30 0.46 -9.75 -1.24
C GLY A 30 0.72 -8.25 -1.21
N TYR A 31 -0.37 -7.49 -1.17
CA TYR A 31 -0.39 -6.04 -1.18
C TYR A 31 -1.28 -5.51 -0.06
N ASN A 32 -0.90 -4.35 0.48
CA ASN A 32 -1.80 -3.51 1.25
C ASN A 32 -2.40 -2.50 0.28
N ALA A 33 -3.73 -2.51 0.15
CA ALA A 33 -4.46 -1.60 -0.72
C ALA A 33 -5.16 -0.52 0.11
N GLN A 34 -4.99 0.74 -0.29
CA GLN A 34 -5.66 1.88 0.32
C GLN A 34 -6.44 2.64 -0.75
N ALA A 35 -7.60 3.16 -0.36
CA ALA A 35 -8.44 4.00 -1.20
C ALA A 35 -8.83 5.27 -0.46
N ILE A 36 -8.72 6.42 -1.14
CA ILE A 36 -9.23 7.70 -0.66
C ILE A 36 -10.59 7.91 -1.32
N VAL A 37 -11.58 8.21 -0.49
CA VAL A 37 -12.98 8.39 -0.89
C VAL A 37 -13.37 9.83 -0.58
N ASP A 38 -14.00 10.50 -1.53
CA ASP A 38 -14.61 11.80 -1.31
C ASP A 38 -15.76 11.67 -0.29
N SER A 39 -15.72 12.49 0.77
CA SER A 39 -16.66 12.36 1.89
C SER A 39 -18.08 12.80 1.53
N LYS A 40 -18.25 13.70 0.57
CA LYS A 40 -19.56 14.27 0.21
C LYS A 40 -20.30 13.38 -0.80
N HIS A 41 -19.57 12.84 -1.76
CA HIS A 41 -20.09 12.13 -2.91
C HIS A 41 -19.87 10.62 -2.84
N GLN A 42 -19.05 10.15 -1.88
CA GLN A 42 -18.76 8.72 -1.66
C GLN A 42 -18.12 8.05 -2.90
N VAL A 43 -17.31 8.80 -3.65
CA VAL A 43 -16.60 8.34 -4.84
C VAL A 43 -15.13 8.13 -4.51
N ILE A 44 -14.53 7.03 -4.99
CA ILE A 44 -13.09 6.78 -4.87
C ILE A 44 -12.36 7.78 -5.77
N VAL A 45 -11.57 8.67 -5.16
CA VAL A 45 -10.75 9.66 -5.88
C VAL A 45 -9.36 9.13 -6.19
N HIS A 46 -8.88 8.16 -5.41
CA HIS A 46 -7.59 7.50 -5.64
C HIS A 46 -7.54 6.14 -4.94
N GLY A 47 -6.84 5.18 -5.53
CA GLY A 47 -6.56 3.89 -4.91
C GLY A 47 -5.20 3.37 -5.33
N GLN A 48 -4.49 2.74 -4.40
CA GLN A 48 -3.16 2.19 -4.65
C GLN A 48 -2.93 0.90 -3.87
N ALA A 49 -2.33 -0.08 -4.54
CA ALA A 49 -1.83 -1.31 -3.93
C ALA A 49 -0.31 -1.21 -3.73
N ILE A 50 0.16 -1.42 -2.51
CA ILE A 50 1.57 -1.27 -2.13
C ILE A 50 2.05 -2.56 -1.48
N GLY A 51 3.17 -3.10 -1.97
CA GLY A 51 3.86 -4.26 -1.40
C GLY A 51 4.57 -3.94 -0.07
N ARG A 52 3.84 -3.40 0.90
CA ARG A 52 4.32 -3.01 2.22
C ARG A 52 3.17 -3.02 3.22
N GLY A 53 3.36 -3.66 4.37
CA GLY A 53 2.31 -3.84 5.38
C GLY A 53 1.89 -2.56 6.12
N PRO A 54 2.80 -1.81 6.77
CA PRO A 54 2.40 -0.69 7.62
C PRO A 54 1.78 0.50 6.87
N ASP A 55 0.56 0.91 7.27
CA ASP A 55 -0.18 2.00 6.62
C ASP A 55 0.47 3.37 6.73
N ASN A 56 1.14 3.64 7.86
CA ASN A 56 1.78 4.94 8.11
C ASN A 56 2.79 5.34 7.02
N ALA A 57 3.48 4.35 6.44
CA ALA A 57 4.45 4.57 5.37
C ALA A 57 3.83 4.57 3.97
N ASN A 58 2.60 4.06 3.85
CA ASN A 58 1.84 3.98 2.61
C ASN A 58 0.94 5.20 2.42
N LEU A 59 0.57 5.90 3.49
CA LEU A 59 -0.34 7.06 3.43
C LEU A 59 0.19 8.24 2.59
N PRO A 60 1.48 8.67 2.69
CA PRO A 60 1.97 9.78 1.89
C PRO A 60 1.81 9.61 0.37
N PRO A 61 2.26 8.50 -0.26
CA PRO A 61 2.09 8.33 -1.71
C PRO A 61 0.62 8.24 -2.15
N VAL A 62 -0.26 7.70 -1.31
CA VAL A 62 -1.71 7.61 -1.61
C VAL A 62 -2.36 9.00 -1.59
N ILE A 63 -2.01 9.85 -0.61
CA ILE A 63 -2.49 11.24 -0.55
C ILE A 63 -1.99 12.06 -1.74
N ASP A 64 -0.72 11.92 -2.09
CA ASP A 64 -0.15 12.64 -3.22
C ASP A 64 -0.76 12.20 -4.55
N GLY A 65 -1.10 10.91 -4.68
CA GLY A 65 -1.88 10.40 -5.80
C GLY A 65 -3.29 10.98 -5.89
N ALA A 66 -3.97 11.14 -4.75
CA ALA A 66 -5.29 11.78 -4.71
C ALA A 66 -5.25 13.26 -5.08
N LYS A 67 -4.25 14.02 -4.61
CA LYS A 67 -4.11 15.45 -4.96
C LYS A 67 -3.99 15.65 -6.47
N LYS A 68 -3.20 14.83 -7.15
CA LYS A 68 -3.06 14.88 -8.62
C LYS A 68 -4.37 14.63 -9.38
N ASN A 69 -5.28 13.87 -8.79
CA ASN A 69 -6.58 13.59 -9.40
C ASN A 69 -7.63 14.68 -9.12
N LEU A 70 -7.30 15.64 -8.24
CA LEU A 70 -8.16 16.76 -7.83
C LEU A 70 -7.70 18.11 -8.39
N GLU A 71 -6.57 18.14 -9.11
CA GLU A 71 -6.08 19.28 -9.92
C GLU A 71 -6.85 19.38 -11.24
#